data_AF-V5IFL4-F1
#
_entry.id   AF-V5IFL4-F1
#
_cell.length_a   1.000
_cell.length_b   1.000
_cell.length_c   1.000
_cell.angle_alpha   90.00
_cell.angle_beta   90.00
_cell.angle_gamma   90.00
#
_symmetry.space_group_name_H-M   'P 1'
#
loop_
_entity.id
_entity.type
_entity.pdbx_description
1 polymer ?
#
loop_
_entity_poly.entity_id
_entity_poly.type
_entity_poly.pdbx_seq_one_letter_code
_entity_poly.pdbx_strand_id
1 'polypeptide(L)'
;RFEQIPKVNMKLMLREVKILQSQNEDDWVKVAMGNTLDSSVTLDKLEERADEGDPLTTGAAIVLLLTGRNCFASSSGYPVEGESYTGHACRYYRFSVARDVPGYLFRSSRLCATELGHSVGLLHDGESGS
;
A
#
# COMPACT_ATOMS: atom_id res chain seq x y z
N ARG A 1 14.90 -24.64 -14.10
CA ARG A 1 15.45 -24.92 -12.76
C ARG A 1 14.92 -23.79 -11.88
N PHE A 2 13.88 -24.01 -11.07
CA PHE A 2 13.35 -22.92 -10.24
C PHE A 2 14.42 -22.56 -9.21
N GLU A 3 14.92 -21.33 -9.26
CA GLU A 3 15.77 -20.82 -8.19
C GLU A 3 14.99 -20.90 -6.90
N GLN A 4 15.60 -21.53 -5.90
CA GLN A 4 15.00 -21.69 -4.60
C GLN A 4 14.94 -20.29 -3.98
N ILE A 5 13.74 -19.70 -3.89
CA ILE A 5 13.56 -18.40 -3.23
C ILE A 5 14.09 -18.54 -1.80
N PRO A 6 15.08 -17.74 -1.37
CA PRO A 6 15.64 -17.85 -0.04
C PRO A 6 14.53 -17.66 1.00
N LYS A 7 14.44 -18.59 1.96
CA LYS A 7 13.53 -18.43 3.10
C LYS A 7 14.06 -17.31 3.98
N VAL A 8 13.40 -16.17 3.93
CA VAL A 8 13.69 -15.02 4.79
C VAL A 8 12.74 -15.04 5.99
N ASN A 9 13.28 -14.89 7.20
CA ASN A 9 12.50 -14.69 8.40
C ASN A 9 12.17 -13.20 8.54
N MET A 10 10.99 -12.79 8.10
CA MET A 10 10.51 -11.42 8.27
C MET A 10 9.58 -11.32 9.49
N LYS A 11 9.77 -10.29 10.30
CA LYS A 11 8.86 -9.94 11.41
C LYS A 11 8.28 -8.56 11.16
N LEU A 12 6.96 -8.46 11.11
CA LEU A 12 6.27 -7.18 11.01
C LEU A 12 6.21 -6.56 12.42
N MET A 13 6.70 -5.33 12.53
CA MET A 13 6.69 -4.56 13.77
C MET A 13 5.80 -3.32 13.53
N LEU A 14 4.63 -3.31 14.17
CA LEU A 14 3.75 -2.15 14.10
C LEU A 14 4.38 -1.01 14.91
N ARG A 15 4.79 0.06 14.22
CA ARG A 15 5.39 1.23 14.86
C ARG A 15 4.33 2.22 15.35
N GLU A 16 3.35 2.50 14.51
CA GLU A 16 2.33 3.52 14.77
C GLU A 16 1.05 3.19 13.99
N VAL A 17 -0.09 3.63 14.52
CA VAL A 17 -1.39 3.61 13.84
C VAL A 17 -1.98 5.01 13.90
N LYS A 18 -2.33 5.56 12.74
CA LYS A 18 -3.11 6.79 12.64
C LYS A 18 -4.45 6.51 12.00
N ILE A 19 -5.51 6.99 12.63
CA ILE A 19 -6.86 6.98 12.07
C ILE A 19 -7.10 8.35 11.46
N LEU A 20 -7.33 8.39 10.14
CA LEU A 20 -7.67 9.62 9.44
C LEU A 20 -9.13 10.00 9.77
N GLN A 21 -9.38 11.30 9.92
CA GLN A 21 -10.72 11.82 10.18
C GLN A 21 -11.28 12.41 8.89
N SER A 22 -12.61 12.42 8.73
CA SER A 22 -13.24 12.91 7.50
C SER A 22 -12.81 14.33 7.11
N GLN A 23 -12.51 15.20 8.09
CA GLN A 23 -12.08 16.57 7.80
C GLN A 23 -10.66 16.71 7.24
N ASN A 24 -9.84 15.65 7.31
CA ASN A 24 -8.48 15.66 6.78
C ASN A 24 -8.21 14.53 5.79
N GLU A 25 -9.18 13.68 5.49
CA GLU A 25 -9.01 12.55 4.56
C GLU A 25 -8.46 13.03 3.21
N ASP A 26 -9.01 14.13 2.68
CA ASP A 26 -8.58 14.73 1.42
C ASP A 26 -7.14 15.24 1.45
N ASP A 27 -6.46 15.32 2.59
CA ASP A 27 -5.03 15.64 2.68
C ASP A 27 -4.14 14.43 2.45
N TRP A 28 -4.68 13.21 2.57
CA TRP A 28 -3.94 11.95 2.54
C TRP A 28 -4.26 11.09 1.32
N VAL A 29 -5.47 11.24 0.77
CA VAL A 29 -5.94 10.39 -0.33
C VAL A 29 -6.46 11.20 -1.50
N LYS A 30 -6.61 10.53 -2.65
CA LYS A 30 -7.34 11.05 -3.80
C LYS A 30 -8.64 10.27 -3.99
N VAL A 31 -9.76 10.89 -3.63
CA VAL A 31 -11.09 10.36 -4.00
C VAL A 31 -11.32 10.68 -5.48
N ALA A 32 -11.50 9.63 -6.30
CA ALA A 32 -11.79 9.76 -7.73
C ALA A 32 -13.25 10.14 -7.95
N MET A 33 -14.17 9.36 -7.37
CA MET A 33 -15.61 9.57 -7.49
C MET A 33 -16.37 8.77 -6.43
N GLY A 34 -17.32 9.40 -5.74
CA GLY A 34 -18.19 8.72 -4.77
C GLY A 34 -17.39 8.00 -3.68
N ASN A 35 -17.58 6.69 -3.54
CA ASN A 35 -16.86 5.83 -2.60
C ASN A 35 -15.57 5.23 -3.19
N THR A 36 -15.05 5.76 -4.29
CA THR A 36 -13.86 5.21 -4.98
C THR A 36 -12.66 6.13 -4.81
N LEU A 37 -11.56 5.54 -4.38
CA LEU A 37 -10.23 6.15 -4.26
C LEU A 37 -9.37 5.75 -5.47
N ASP A 38 -8.61 6.72 -5.99
CA ASP A 38 -7.55 6.48 -6.97
C ASP A 38 -6.28 6.07 -6.22
N SER A 39 -5.91 4.80 -6.31
CA SER A 39 -4.80 4.22 -5.54
C SER A 39 -3.46 4.73 -6.05
N SER A 40 -3.31 4.89 -7.37
CA SER A 40 -2.06 5.36 -7.97
C SER A 40 -1.76 6.80 -7.56
N VAL A 41 -2.76 7.68 -7.69
CA VAL A 41 -2.60 9.09 -7.29
C VAL A 41 -2.49 9.23 -5.76
N THR A 42 -3.11 8.34 -5.00
CA THR A 42 -2.96 8.32 -3.53
C THR A 42 -1.53 7.96 -3.13
N LEU A 43 -0.88 7.00 -3.81
CA LEU A 43 0.51 6.66 -3.56
C LEU A 43 1.44 7.86 -3.81
N ASP A 44 1.29 8.52 -4.96
CA ASP A 44 2.08 9.70 -5.32
C ASP A 44 1.91 10.81 -4.27
N LYS A 45 0.67 11.03 -3.80
CA LYS A 45 0.38 12.04 -2.77
C LYS A 45 1.02 11.70 -1.42
N LEU A 46 1.04 10.43 -1.03
CA LEU A 46 1.69 10.00 0.21
C LEU A 46 3.21 10.20 0.14
N GLU A 47 3.79 10.06 -1.05
CA GLU A 47 5.19 10.36 -1.30
C GLU A 47 5.49 11.86 -1.19
N GLU A 48 4.69 12.72 -1.83
CA GLU A 48 4.85 14.18 -1.73
C GLU A 48 4.83 14.65 -0.27
N ARG A 49 3.97 14.06 0.58
CA ARG A 49 3.97 14.36 2.01
C ARG A 49 5.22 13.85 2.73
N ALA A 50 5.80 12.75 2.28
CA ALA A 50 7.08 12.28 2.80
C ALA A 50 8.21 13.25 2.45
N ASP A 51 8.18 13.85 1.25
CA ASP A 51 9.08 14.93 0.80
C ASP A 51 8.98 16.19 1.64
N GLU A 52 7.77 16.52 2.05
CA GLU A 52 7.54 17.65 2.95
C GLU A 52 7.97 17.37 4.40
N GLY A 53 8.43 16.15 4.70
CA GLY A 53 8.89 15.74 6.02
C GLY A 53 7.75 15.48 7.00
N ASP A 54 6.58 15.07 6.52
CA ASP A 54 5.44 14.76 7.39
C ASP A 54 5.83 13.66 8.41
N PRO A 55 5.78 13.95 9.73
CA PRO A 55 6.27 13.05 10.77
C PRO A 55 5.68 11.64 10.70
N LEU A 56 4.45 11.52 10.19
CA LEU A 56 3.71 10.26 10.11
C LEU A 56 4.21 9.32 9.03
N THR A 57 4.83 9.88 8.00
CA THR A 57 5.52 9.07 7.01
C THR A 57 6.95 8.80 7.47
N THR A 58 7.56 9.67 8.28
CA THR A 58 8.96 9.57 8.67
C THR A 58 9.24 8.45 9.70
N GLY A 59 10.00 7.45 9.28
CA GLY A 59 10.62 6.45 10.17
C GLY A 59 9.99 5.06 10.15
N ALA A 60 8.84 4.85 9.52
CA ALA A 60 8.38 3.50 9.20
C ALA A 60 9.18 2.95 8.00
N ALA A 61 9.49 1.65 7.98
CA ALA A 61 10.13 1.05 6.81
C ALA A 61 9.15 0.90 5.63
N ILE A 62 7.87 0.72 5.96
CA ILE A 62 6.73 0.57 5.05
C ILE A 62 5.53 1.26 5.71
N VAL A 63 4.73 1.97 4.92
CA VAL A 63 3.48 2.61 5.35
C VAL A 63 2.33 1.99 4.56
N LEU A 64 1.36 1.42 5.28
CA LEU A 64 0.17 0.81 4.69
C LEU A 64 -1.07 1.64 5.02
N LEU A 65 -1.72 2.18 4.00
CA LEU A 65 -3.03 2.82 4.10
C LEU A 65 -4.12 1.76 3.94
N LEU A 66 -4.98 1.65 4.95
CA LEU A 66 -6.19 0.82 4.89
C LEU A 66 -7.42 1.69 4.65
N THR A 67 -8.28 1.28 3.72
CA THR A 67 -9.47 2.05 3.37
C THR A 67 -10.70 1.19 3.17
N GLY A 68 -11.86 1.66 3.67
CA GLY A 68 -13.17 1.05 3.37
C GLY A 68 -13.72 1.43 1.99
N ARG A 69 -13.03 2.30 1.25
CA ARG A 69 -13.39 2.73 -0.09
C ARG A 69 -13.11 1.65 -1.12
N ASN A 70 -13.78 1.74 -2.27
CA ASN A 70 -13.35 0.99 -3.46
C ASN A 70 -12.02 1.58 -3.95
N CYS A 71 -11.14 0.72 -4.47
CA CYS A 71 -9.87 1.15 -5.05
C CYS A 71 -9.90 1.00 -6.58
N PHE A 72 -9.37 2.00 -7.26
CA PHE A 72 -9.13 2.01 -8.70
C PHE A 72 -7.69 2.44 -8.94
N ALA A 73 -6.97 1.75 -9.80
CA ALA A 73 -5.60 2.11 -10.16
C ALA A 73 -5.62 2.79 -11.52
N SER A 74 -5.48 4.12 -11.56
CA SER A 74 -5.40 4.86 -12.81
C SER A 74 -4.16 4.47 -13.65
N SER A 75 -3.11 3.96 -13.00
CA SER A 75 -1.93 3.37 -13.65
C SER A 75 -2.27 2.20 -14.59
N SER A 76 -3.27 1.39 -14.24
CA SER A 76 -3.70 0.21 -15.01
C SER A 76 -5.05 0.39 -15.72
N GLY A 77 -5.87 1.34 -15.26
CA GLY A 77 -7.21 1.60 -15.78
C GLY A 77 -8.29 0.63 -15.25
N TYR A 78 -8.01 -0.11 -14.18
CA TYR A 78 -8.92 -1.14 -13.64
C TYR A 78 -9.19 -0.98 -12.14
N PRO A 79 -10.34 -1.47 -11.63
CA PRO A 79 -10.54 -1.67 -10.21
C PRO A 79 -9.50 -2.61 -9.63
N VAL A 80 -8.98 -2.28 -8.45
CA VAL A 80 -7.99 -3.08 -7.73
C VAL A 80 -8.43 -3.28 -6.28
N GLU A 81 -7.85 -4.27 -5.61
CA GLU A 81 -8.04 -4.44 -4.17
C GLU A 81 -6.93 -3.71 -3.38
N GLY A 82 -5.75 -3.52 -3.97
CA GLY A 82 -4.64 -2.75 -3.40
C GLY A 82 -3.66 -2.32 -4.49
N GLU A 83 -2.73 -1.44 -4.11
CA GLU A 83 -1.64 -0.99 -4.97
C GLU A 83 -0.42 -0.63 -4.12
N SER A 84 0.76 -1.03 -4.58
CA SER A 84 2.03 -0.82 -3.90
C SER A 84 3.17 -0.65 -4.89
N TYR A 85 4.19 0.13 -4.52
CA TYR A 85 5.46 0.11 -5.24
C TYR A 85 6.25 -1.18 -4.93
N THR A 86 6.81 -1.82 -5.96
CA THR A 86 7.54 -3.09 -5.80
C THR A 86 9.02 -2.90 -5.48
N GLY A 87 9.49 -3.43 -4.35
CA GLY A 87 10.92 -3.38 -3.96
C GLY A 87 11.37 -2.05 -3.37
N HIS A 88 10.44 -1.32 -2.75
CA HIS A 88 10.69 0.01 -2.18
C HIS A 88 10.67 0.05 -0.64
N ALA A 89 10.62 -1.10 0.02
CA ALA A 89 10.97 -1.18 1.44
C ALA A 89 12.36 -0.56 1.66
N CYS A 90 12.49 0.28 2.70
CA CYS A 90 13.70 1.03 3.01
C CYS A 90 14.14 2.05 1.92
N ARG A 91 13.28 2.33 0.94
CA ARG A 91 13.45 3.43 -0.01
C ARG A 91 12.45 4.54 0.29
N TYR A 92 12.49 5.57 -0.54
CA TYR A 92 11.62 6.72 -0.45
C TYR A 92 10.13 6.37 -0.66
N TYR A 93 9.88 5.56 -1.69
CA TYR A 93 8.56 5.12 -2.16
C TYR A 93 7.96 3.96 -1.33
N ARG A 94 7.84 4.13 0.00
CA ARG A 94 7.51 3.03 0.93
C ARG A 94 6.02 2.81 1.19
N PHE A 95 5.15 3.23 0.27
CA PHE A 95 3.71 3.29 0.47
C PHE A 95 2.96 2.14 -0.21
N SER A 96 1.90 1.70 0.45
CA SER A 96 0.95 0.70 -0.02
C SER A 96 -0.47 1.14 0.34
N VAL A 97 -1.41 0.88 -0.55
CA VAL A 97 -2.86 1.04 -0.30
C VAL A 97 -3.50 -0.33 -0.36
N ALA A 98 -4.32 -0.66 0.64
CA ALA A 98 -5.11 -1.89 0.63
C ALA A 98 -6.55 -1.60 1.06
N ARG A 99 -7.49 -2.19 0.33
CA ARG A 99 -8.90 -2.15 0.66
C ARG A 99 -9.21 -3.06 1.84
N ASP A 100 -9.89 -2.51 2.83
CA ASP A 100 -10.49 -3.25 3.92
C ASP A 100 -12.00 -3.40 3.66
N VAL A 101 -12.48 -4.64 3.60
CA VAL A 101 -13.91 -4.93 3.44
C VAL A 101 -14.46 -5.39 4.79
N PRO A 102 -15.37 -4.62 5.41
CA PRO A 102 -15.96 -4.98 6.70
C PRO A 102 -16.53 -6.41 6.70
N GLY A 103 -16.18 -7.20 7.71
CA GLY A 103 -16.61 -8.59 7.85
C GLY A 103 -15.69 -9.63 7.18
N TYR A 104 -14.62 -9.22 6.49
CA TYR A 104 -13.70 -10.11 5.76
C TYR A 104 -12.26 -10.03 6.26
N LEU A 105 -12.04 -10.13 7.58
CA LEU A 105 -10.71 -9.99 8.21
C LEU A 105 -9.61 -10.85 7.58
N PHE A 106 -9.90 -12.11 7.25
CA PHE A 106 -8.94 -13.02 6.59
C PHE A 106 -8.56 -12.56 5.18
N ARG A 107 -9.49 -11.94 4.45
CA ARG A 107 -9.23 -11.40 3.12
C ARG A 107 -8.39 -10.14 3.21
N SER A 108 -8.76 -9.20 4.09
CA SER A 108 -8.03 -7.95 4.29
C SER A 108 -6.60 -8.23 4.76
N SER A 109 -6.41 -9.14 5.73
CA SER A 109 -5.07 -9.52 6.20
C SER A 109 -4.20 -10.18 5.12
N ARG A 110 -4.79 -11.03 4.27
CA ARG A 110 -4.07 -11.61 3.12
C ARG A 110 -3.68 -10.54 2.10
N LEU A 111 -4.58 -9.60 1.83
CA LEU A 111 -4.30 -8.48 0.93
C LEU A 111 -3.18 -7.59 1.49
N CYS A 112 -3.23 -7.23 2.77
CA CYS A 112 -2.12 -6.52 3.43
C CYS A 112 -0.79 -7.27 3.26
N ALA A 113 -0.80 -8.59 3.43
CA ALA A 113 0.39 -9.41 3.24
C ALA A 113 0.90 -9.40 1.78
N THR A 114 0.00 -9.41 0.80
CA THR A 114 0.34 -9.27 -0.63
C THR A 114 1.01 -7.92 -0.89
N GLU A 115 0.37 -6.83 -0.46
CA GLU A 115 0.89 -5.46 -0.67
C GLU A 115 2.24 -5.23 0.02
N LEU A 116 2.41 -5.72 1.25
CA LEU A 116 3.70 -5.71 1.94
C LEU A 116 4.74 -6.59 1.24
N GLY A 117 4.30 -7.68 0.60
CA GLY A 117 5.12 -8.52 -0.26
C GLY A 117 5.69 -7.74 -1.44
N HIS A 118 4.85 -6.96 -2.12
CA HIS A 118 5.30 -6.04 -3.16
C HIS A 118 6.32 -5.05 -2.61
N SER A 119 6.08 -4.43 -1.44
CA SER A 119 7.06 -3.51 -0.83
C SER A 119 8.45 -4.13 -0.68
N VAL A 120 8.55 -5.43 -0.37
CA VAL A 120 9.85 -6.14 -0.24
C VAL A 120 10.37 -6.77 -1.55
N GLY A 121 9.71 -6.52 -2.67
CA GLY A 121 10.16 -6.89 -4.01
C GLY A 121 9.55 -8.18 -4.57
N LEU A 122 8.47 -8.70 -3.96
CA LEU A 122 7.75 -9.82 -4.54
C LEU A 122 6.85 -9.36 -5.69
N LEU A 123 6.80 -10.14 -6.75
CA LEU A 123 5.87 -9.97 -7.87
C LEU A 123 4.72 -10.96 -7.73
N HIS A 124 3.68 -10.82 -8.56
CA HIS A 124 2.65 -11.84 -8.63
C HIS A 124 3.24 -13.17 -9.13
N ASP A 125 2.73 -14.29 -8.61
CA ASP A 125 3.11 -15.60 -9.11
C ASP A 125 2.84 -15.70 -10.62
N GLY A 126 3.88 -16.01 -11.40
CA GLY A 126 3.81 -16.10 -12.86
C GLY A 126 4.29 -14.84 -13.60
N GLU A 127 4.54 -13.74 -12.90
CA GLU A 127 5.28 -12.59 -13.44
C GLU A 127 6.79 -12.84 -13.32
N SER A 128 7.54 -12.51 -14.38
CA SER A 128 9.00 -12.57 -14.36
C SER A 128 9.53 -11.15 -14.23
N GLY A 129 10.33 -10.87 -13.19
CA GLY A 129 11.04 -9.60 -13.08
C GLY A 129 12.02 -9.46 -14.24
N SER A 130 11.96 -8.32 -14.94
CA SER A 130 12.88 -7.96 -16.02
C SER A 130 14.26 -7.58 -15.50
#